data_AF-A0A7S4N2C8-F1
#
_entry.id   AF-A0A7S4N2C8-F1
#
_cell.length_a   1.000
_cell.length_b   1.000
_cell.length_c   1.000
_cell.angle_alpha   90.00
_cell.angle_beta   90.00
_cell.angle_gamma   90.00
#
_symmetry.space_group_name_H-M   'P 1'
#
loop_
_entity.id
_entity.type
_entity.pdbx_description
1 polymer ?
#
loop_
_entity_poly.entity_id
_entity_poly.type
_entity_poly.pdbx_seq_one_letter_code
_entity_poly.pdbx_strand_id
1 'polypeptide(L)'
;PRSRYVRMPFAPAGGERGGVDPPAVVESIAMQTVSIREPEFPTVPVALSGKRHRYAYTVGAHRDVDPPPPGGKGKGAAGSVLKVDAEDPAGTEAFAFLPHEFVGEPIFCPKAGADASQPECEDRGYVVTFVTNGRDLTTDMVIFDVEGKGALEKGPVARLPMPTYIPPGLHGTFVDGLTFDMRGLAMEE
;
A
#
# COMPACT_ATOMS: atom_id res chain seq x y z
N PRO A 1 13.78 -10.51 12.92
CA PRO A 1 13.55 -9.07 12.68
C PRO A 1 12.06 -8.82 12.44
N ARG A 2 11.36 -8.09 13.34
CA ARG A 2 9.96 -7.69 13.08
C ARG A 2 10.01 -6.47 12.17
N SER A 3 9.44 -6.54 10.96
CA SER A 3 9.27 -5.37 10.09
C SER A 3 8.42 -4.32 10.83
N ARG A 4 8.84 -3.07 10.75
CA ARG A 4 8.21 -1.93 11.41
C ARG A 4 8.20 -0.79 10.40
N TYR A 5 7.05 -0.15 10.24
CA TYR A 5 7.02 1.14 9.54
C TYR A 5 7.58 2.19 10.49
N VAL A 6 8.59 2.92 10.02
CA VAL A 6 9.34 3.90 10.82
C VAL A 6 9.20 5.26 10.18
N ARG A 7 8.81 6.23 11.00
CA ARG A 7 8.80 7.65 10.63
C ARG A 7 10.05 8.33 11.18
N MET A 8 10.72 9.13 10.34
CA MET A 8 11.75 10.07 10.79
C MET A 8 11.13 11.47 10.96
N PRO A 9 11.43 12.19 12.05
CA PRO A 9 11.01 13.57 12.18
C PRO A 9 11.78 14.44 11.17
N PHE A 10 11.06 15.26 10.41
CA PHE A 10 11.65 16.31 9.57
C PHE A 10 11.42 17.64 10.28
N ALA A 11 12.49 18.36 10.63
CA ALA A 11 12.37 19.74 11.11
C ALA A 11 12.18 20.65 9.88
N PRO A 12 11.20 21.56 9.86
CA PRO A 12 11.08 22.51 8.76
C PRO A 12 12.27 23.47 8.81
N ALA A 13 13.11 23.45 7.77
CA ALA A 13 14.08 24.51 7.57
C ALA A 13 13.33 25.75 7.07
N GLY A 14 13.26 26.79 7.90
CA GLY A 14 12.86 28.11 7.45
C GLY A 14 13.93 28.68 6.54
N GLY A 15 13.62 28.90 5.26
CA GLY A 15 14.54 29.54 4.32
C GLY A 15 13.87 29.88 3.00
N GLU A 16 13.64 31.16 2.75
CA GLU A 16 13.33 31.67 1.42
C GLU A 16 14.57 31.62 0.52
N ARG A 17 14.34 31.33 -0.78
CA ARG A 17 15.23 31.49 -1.96
C ARG A 17 16.29 30.42 -2.24
N GLY A 18 16.03 29.68 -3.33
CA GLY A 18 16.94 29.67 -4.48
C GLY A 18 18.29 28.95 -4.37
N GLY A 19 18.54 28.16 -3.33
CA GLY A 19 19.72 27.30 -3.20
C GLY A 19 19.35 25.99 -2.50
N VAL A 20 19.90 24.87 -2.95
CA VAL A 20 19.84 23.61 -2.22
C VAL A 20 20.93 23.66 -1.15
N ASP A 21 20.70 24.42 -0.09
CA ASP A 21 21.48 24.25 1.13
C ASP A 21 20.97 23.00 1.84
N PRO A 22 21.83 22.00 2.11
CA PRO A 22 21.42 20.89 2.96
C PRO A 22 20.98 21.48 4.32
N PRO A 23 19.89 20.99 4.92
CA PRO A 23 19.46 21.48 6.22
C PRO A 23 20.62 21.37 7.21
N ALA A 24 20.63 22.28 8.20
CA ALA A 24 21.56 22.27 9.32
C ALA A 24 21.76 20.83 9.83
N VAL A 25 23.01 20.50 10.21
CA VAL A 25 23.43 19.16 10.64
C VAL A 25 22.36 18.54 11.53
N VAL A 26 21.75 17.45 11.05
CA VAL A 26 20.79 16.67 11.85
C VAL A 26 21.60 16.00 12.96
N GLU A 27 21.53 16.54 14.17
CA GLU A 27 22.32 16.08 15.32
C GLU A 27 21.86 14.71 15.85
N SER A 28 20.60 14.33 15.59
CA SER A 28 20.07 13.02 15.99
C SER A 28 18.88 12.58 15.12
N ILE A 29 18.73 11.26 14.96
CA ILE A 29 17.59 10.63 14.27
C ILE A 29 16.77 9.89 15.32
N ALA A 30 15.47 10.20 15.39
CA ALA A 30 14.52 9.44 16.20
C ALA A 30 13.72 8.48 15.30
N MET A 31 13.62 7.21 15.72
CA MET A 31 12.79 6.21 15.06
C MET A 31 11.55 5.91 15.89
N GLN A 32 10.36 6.10 15.30
CA GLN A 32 9.09 5.72 15.92
C GLN A 32 8.46 4.55 15.18
N THR A 33 8.04 3.52 15.91
CA THR A 33 7.25 2.42 15.36
C THR A 33 5.79 2.87 15.27
N VAL A 34 5.20 2.82 14.07
CA VAL A 34 3.80 3.23 13.88
C VAL A 34 2.87 2.08 13.48
N SER A 35 3.42 0.91 13.15
CA SER A 35 2.65 -0.33 13.00
C SER A 35 3.47 -1.54 13.44
N ILE A 36 2.78 -2.49 14.07
CA ILE A 36 3.33 -3.79 14.50
C ILE A 36 2.79 -4.96 13.65
N ARG A 37 2.00 -4.68 12.61
CA ARG A 37 1.39 -5.68 11.72
C ARG A 37 2.31 -6.13 10.57
N GLU A 38 3.62 -6.09 10.82
CA GLU A 38 4.67 -6.50 9.88
C GLU A 38 4.51 -5.85 8.48
N PRO A 39 4.41 -4.50 8.41
CA PRO A 39 4.16 -3.79 7.16
C PRO A 39 5.34 -3.91 6.19
N GLU A 40 5.05 -4.15 4.91
CA GLU A 40 6.02 -4.17 3.80
C GLU A 40 5.37 -3.59 2.53
N PHE A 41 6.17 -3.38 1.47
CA PHE A 41 5.69 -2.82 0.18
C PHE A 41 4.81 -1.56 0.35
N PRO A 42 5.34 -0.48 0.97
CA PRO A 42 4.55 0.70 1.24
C PRO A 42 4.28 1.51 -0.03
N THR A 43 3.06 2.00 -0.14
CA THR A 43 2.67 3.03 -1.11
C THR A 43 2.02 4.22 -0.39
N VAL A 44 2.17 5.39 -0.98
CA VAL A 44 1.55 6.65 -0.56
C VAL A 44 1.02 7.35 -1.81
N PRO A 45 0.12 8.34 -1.70
CA PRO A 45 -0.21 9.19 -2.84
C PRO A 45 1.07 9.74 -3.48
N VAL A 46 1.26 9.52 -4.79
CA VAL A 46 2.50 9.90 -5.50
C VAL A 46 2.81 11.40 -5.34
N ALA A 47 1.79 12.25 -5.26
CA ALA A 47 1.91 13.69 -5.02
C ALA A 47 2.55 14.06 -3.67
N LEU A 48 2.54 13.13 -2.71
CA LEU A 48 3.14 13.23 -1.37
C LEU A 48 4.46 12.47 -1.23
N SER A 49 4.99 11.89 -2.31
CA SER A 49 6.30 11.23 -2.28
C SER A 49 7.38 12.22 -1.81
N GLY A 50 8.14 11.83 -0.79
CA GLY A 50 9.16 12.69 -0.15
C GLY A 50 8.62 13.84 0.68
N LYS A 51 7.30 13.96 0.86
CA LYS A 51 6.64 14.98 1.68
C LYS A 51 6.07 14.36 2.95
N ARG A 52 5.65 15.20 3.90
CA ARG A 52 4.90 14.74 5.07
C ARG A 52 3.53 14.23 4.61
N HIS A 53 3.19 13.01 5.03
CA HIS A 53 1.90 12.36 4.78
C HIS A 53 1.43 11.67 6.07
N ARG A 54 0.12 11.48 6.20
CA ARG A 54 -0.50 10.79 7.36
C ARG A 54 -0.68 9.31 7.09
N TYR A 55 -1.11 8.94 5.90
CA TYR A 55 -1.46 7.57 5.55
C TYR A 55 -0.37 6.92 4.71
N ALA A 56 -0.16 5.63 4.94
CA ALA A 56 0.59 4.75 4.06
C ALA A 56 -0.19 3.45 3.90
N TYR A 57 -0.20 2.90 2.69
CA TYR A 57 -0.85 1.62 2.40
C TYR A 57 0.20 0.56 2.20
N THR A 58 0.06 -0.56 2.87
CA THR A 58 1.11 -1.59 2.89
C THR A 58 0.48 -2.97 2.80
N VAL A 59 1.27 -3.97 2.43
CA VAL A 59 0.91 -5.34 2.80
C VAL A 59 1.09 -5.51 4.31
N GLY A 60 0.36 -6.44 4.90
CA GLY A 60 0.54 -6.90 6.27
C GLY A 60 0.52 -8.42 6.35
N ALA A 61 1.11 -8.97 7.41
CA ALA A 61 1.23 -10.41 7.56
C ALA A 61 -0.11 -11.10 7.85
N HIS A 62 -0.26 -12.32 7.33
CA HIS A 62 -1.24 -13.29 7.80
C HIS A 62 -0.97 -13.65 9.25
N ARG A 63 -2.05 -13.85 10.00
CA ARG A 63 -1.97 -14.48 11.33
C ARG A 63 -1.99 -16.00 11.23
N ASP A 64 -2.71 -16.52 10.24
CA ASP A 64 -2.94 -17.93 9.98
C ASP A 64 -2.72 -18.14 8.46
N VAL A 65 -1.89 -19.11 8.08
CA VAL A 65 -1.52 -19.41 6.67
C VAL A 65 -1.84 -20.87 6.39
N ASP A 66 -2.35 -21.15 5.20
CA ASP A 66 -2.69 -22.49 4.73
C ASP A 66 -2.08 -22.83 3.36
N PRO A 67 -1.29 -23.91 3.23
CA PRO A 67 -0.84 -24.79 4.32
C PRO A 67 0.08 -24.07 5.31
N PRO A 68 0.12 -24.49 6.59
CA PRO A 68 1.00 -23.87 7.56
C PRO A 68 2.47 -24.08 7.12
N PRO A 69 3.35 -23.07 7.28
CA PRO A 69 4.76 -23.22 6.98
C PRO A 69 5.45 -24.22 7.92
N PRO A 70 6.61 -24.77 7.52
CA PRO A 70 7.42 -25.61 8.39
C PRO A 70 7.70 -24.90 9.73
N GLY A 71 7.24 -25.46 10.84
CA GLY A 71 7.37 -24.87 12.19
C GLY A 71 6.09 -24.27 12.79
N GLY A 72 4.93 -24.34 12.13
CA GLY A 72 3.63 -24.03 12.72
C GLY A 72 2.93 -22.82 12.09
N LYS A 73 2.33 -21.95 12.90
CA LYS A 73 1.52 -20.82 12.40
C LYS A 73 2.36 -19.83 11.60
N GLY A 74 1.89 -19.50 10.39
CA GLY A 74 2.60 -18.67 9.41
C GLY A 74 2.51 -17.17 9.68
N LYS A 75 3.39 -16.67 10.54
CA LYS A 75 3.70 -15.24 10.58
C LYS A 75 4.56 -14.88 9.36
N GLY A 76 4.35 -13.70 8.78
CA GLY A 76 5.20 -13.13 7.73
C GLY A 76 4.78 -13.35 6.26
N ALA A 77 3.70 -14.09 5.98
CA ALA A 77 3.17 -14.15 4.61
C ALA A 77 2.27 -12.94 4.33
N ALA A 78 2.41 -12.27 3.18
CA ALA A 78 1.61 -11.11 2.81
C ALA A 78 0.13 -11.52 2.62
N GLY A 79 -0.71 -11.24 3.63
CA GLY A 79 -2.07 -11.76 3.73
C GLY A 79 -3.14 -10.73 4.03
N SER A 80 -2.73 -9.47 4.17
CA SER A 80 -3.63 -8.36 4.45
C SER A 80 -3.17 -7.10 3.74
N VAL A 81 -4.11 -6.17 3.54
CA VAL A 81 -3.81 -4.78 3.18
C VAL A 81 -3.99 -3.94 4.44
N LEU A 82 -3.06 -3.03 4.70
CA LEU A 82 -3.10 -2.10 5.82
C LEU A 82 -3.27 -0.67 5.30
N LYS A 83 -4.04 0.15 6.02
CA LYS A 83 -3.97 1.62 5.95
C LYS A 83 -3.37 2.08 7.27
N VAL A 84 -2.06 2.33 7.23
CA VAL A 84 -1.27 2.77 8.38
C VAL A 84 -1.50 4.27 8.59
N ASP A 85 -1.96 4.64 9.78
CA ASP A 85 -2.08 6.04 10.19
C ASP A 85 -0.85 6.43 11.02
N ALA A 86 0.02 7.24 10.43
CA ALA A 86 1.29 7.68 11.02
C ALA A 86 1.13 8.83 12.03
N GLU A 87 -0.07 9.39 12.19
CA GLU A 87 -0.39 10.39 13.21
C GLU A 87 -1.14 9.78 14.40
N ASP A 88 -2.07 8.87 14.13
CA ASP A 88 -2.80 8.08 15.12
C ASP A 88 -2.59 6.58 14.87
N PRO A 89 -1.52 5.96 15.40
CA PRO A 89 -1.25 4.54 15.21
C PRO A 89 -2.40 3.61 15.64
N ALA A 90 -3.26 4.04 16.58
CA ALA A 90 -4.44 3.28 17.00
C ALA A 90 -5.56 3.28 15.94
N GLY A 91 -5.51 4.22 15.00
CA GLY A 91 -6.39 4.31 13.84
C GLY A 91 -5.96 3.50 12.62
N THR A 92 -4.88 2.72 12.71
CA THR A 92 -4.44 1.85 11.59
C THR A 92 -5.48 0.76 11.30
N GLU A 93 -5.94 0.73 10.06
CA GLU A 93 -6.95 -0.21 9.56
C GLU A 93 -6.30 -1.41 8.88
N ALA A 94 -7.00 -2.54 8.85
CA ALA A 94 -6.53 -3.72 8.15
C ALA A 94 -7.66 -4.60 7.63
N PHE A 95 -7.46 -5.13 6.43
CA PHE A 95 -8.33 -6.15 5.85
C PHE A 95 -7.50 -7.41 5.59
N ALA A 96 -7.89 -8.52 6.23
CA ALA A 96 -7.21 -9.81 6.08
C ALA A 96 -7.98 -10.72 5.13
N PHE A 97 -7.25 -11.34 4.20
CA PHE A 97 -7.79 -12.30 3.24
C PHE A 97 -7.88 -13.70 3.85
N LEU A 98 -8.30 -14.69 3.07
CA LEU A 98 -8.32 -16.08 3.51
C LEU A 98 -6.88 -16.60 3.73
N PRO A 99 -6.66 -17.60 4.60
CA PRO A 99 -5.31 -18.10 4.91
C PRO A 99 -4.48 -18.62 3.73
N HIS A 100 -5.11 -18.94 2.61
CA HIS A 100 -4.48 -19.42 1.38
C HIS A 100 -4.39 -18.34 0.29
N GLU A 101 -4.80 -17.11 0.60
CA GLU A 101 -4.76 -15.96 -0.31
C GLU A 101 -3.61 -15.03 0.07
N PHE A 102 -2.84 -14.60 -0.92
CA PHE A 102 -1.65 -13.80 -0.73
C PHE A 102 -1.73 -12.50 -1.52
N VAL A 103 -1.35 -11.40 -0.89
CA VAL A 103 -1.55 -10.04 -1.39
C VAL A 103 -0.25 -9.53 -2.01
N GLY A 104 -0.32 -8.97 -3.21
CA GLY A 104 0.77 -8.25 -3.87
C GLY A 104 0.92 -6.81 -3.36
N GLU A 105 1.89 -6.07 -3.91
CA GLU A 105 2.08 -4.66 -3.56
C GLU A 105 0.79 -3.84 -3.78
N PRO A 106 0.29 -3.12 -2.75
CA PRO A 106 -0.81 -2.19 -2.93
C PRO A 106 -0.34 -0.96 -3.70
N ILE A 107 -1.19 -0.49 -4.61
CA ILE A 107 -0.97 0.75 -5.38
C ILE A 107 -2.11 1.71 -5.07
N PHE A 108 -1.75 2.94 -4.66
CA PHE A 108 -2.73 4.00 -4.45
C PHE A 108 -3.10 4.68 -5.77
N CYS A 109 -4.40 4.82 -6.01
CA CYS A 109 -4.97 5.50 -7.16
C CYS A 109 -5.92 6.61 -6.67
N PRO A 110 -5.64 7.90 -6.91
CA PRO A 110 -6.56 8.96 -6.49
C PRO A 110 -7.91 8.83 -7.20
N LYS A 111 -9.00 9.22 -6.52
CA LYS A 111 -10.32 9.33 -7.16
C LYS A 111 -10.26 10.43 -8.23
N ALA A 112 -11.06 10.29 -9.27
CA ALA A 112 -11.15 11.31 -10.31
C ALA A 112 -11.48 12.69 -9.71
N GLY A 113 -10.62 13.68 -9.99
CA GLY A 113 -10.74 15.04 -9.46
C GLY A 113 -10.33 15.22 -7.99
N ALA A 114 -9.83 14.19 -7.31
CA ALA A 114 -9.28 14.33 -5.96
C ALA A 114 -7.84 14.88 -6.01
N ASP A 115 -7.55 15.91 -5.22
CA ASP A 115 -6.19 16.38 -4.99
C ASP A 115 -5.62 15.71 -3.74
N ALA A 116 -5.04 14.52 -3.91
CA ALA A 116 -4.42 13.76 -2.81
C ALA A 116 -3.13 14.40 -2.25
N SER A 117 -2.73 15.58 -2.74
CA SER A 117 -1.67 16.38 -2.11
C SER A 117 -2.17 17.20 -0.91
N GLN A 118 -3.48 17.41 -0.80
CA GLN A 118 -4.08 18.12 0.34
C GLN A 118 -4.35 17.17 1.51
N PRO A 119 -4.07 17.59 2.77
CA PRO A 119 -4.27 16.74 3.94
C PRO A 119 -5.70 16.20 4.11
N GLU A 120 -6.72 16.97 3.77
CA GLU A 120 -8.13 16.58 3.86
C GLU A 120 -8.58 15.65 2.73
N CYS A 121 -7.77 15.55 1.67
CA CYS A 121 -8.03 14.71 0.51
C CYS A 121 -7.01 13.57 0.34
N GLU A 122 -6.08 13.40 1.27
CA GLU A 122 -4.94 12.49 1.16
C GLU A 122 -5.36 11.04 0.89
N ASP A 123 -6.42 10.56 1.53
CA ASP A 123 -6.96 9.20 1.37
C ASP A 123 -8.15 9.11 0.42
N ARG A 124 -8.48 10.19 -0.31
CA ARG A 124 -9.59 10.20 -1.30
C ARG A 124 -9.19 9.46 -2.57
N GLY A 125 -9.11 8.15 -2.44
CA GLY A 125 -8.56 7.26 -3.45
C GLY A 125 -9.07 5.83 -3.32
N TYR A 126 -8.48 5.01 -4.16
CA TYR A 126 -8.58 3.58 -4.13
C TYR A 126 -7.21 2.96 -3.85
N VAL A 127 -7.21 1.77 -3.29
CA VAL A 127 -6.02 0.90 -3.29
C VAL A 127 -6.31 -0.31 -4.17
N VAL A 128 -5.44 -0.55 -5.12
CA VAL A 128 -5.50 -1.69 -6.04
C VAL A 128 -4.38 -2.65 -5.71
N THR A 129 -4.66 -3.95 -5.70
CA THR A 129 -3.62 -4.99 -5.55
C THR A 129 -4.07 -6.28 -6.21
N PHE A 130 -3.14 -7.21 -6.41
CA PHE A 130 -3.44 -8.57 -6.81
C PHE A 130 -3.51 -9.49 -5.58
N VAL A 131 -4.45 -10.42 -5.62
CA VAL A 131 -4.62 -11.46 -4.61
C VAL A 131 -4.49 -12.81 -5.29
N THR A 132 -3.44 -13.54 -4.94
CA THR A 132 -3.17 -14.88 -5.46
C THR A 132 -3.74 -15.92 -4.52
N ASN A 133 -4.61 -16.80 -5.03
CA ASN A 133 -5.09 -17.96 -4.32
C ASN A 133 -4.10 -19.12 -4.52
N GLY A 134 -3.42 -19.52 -3.44
CA GLY A 134 -2.41 -20.58 -3.46
C GLY A 134 -2.95 -22.00 -3.58
N ARG A 135 -4.26 -22.22 -3.39
CA ARG A 135 -4.90 -23.54 -3.56
C ARG A 135 -5.30 -23.78 -5.01
N ASP A 136 -5.97 -22.79 -5.60
CA ASP A 136 -6.58 -22.92 -6.93
C ASP A 136 -5.66 -22.38 -8.04
N LEU A 137 -4.53 -21.77 -7.66
CA LEU A 137 -3.59 -21.10 -8.58
C LEU A 137 -4.31 -20.09 -9.47
N THR A 138 -5.16 -19.27 -8.88
CA THR A 138 -5.84 -18.15 -9.53
C THR A 138 -5.35 -16.83 -8.97
N THR A 139 -5.59 -15.74 -9.71
CA THR A 139 -5.31 -14.39 -9.26
C THR A 139 -6.53 -13.51 -9.49
N ASP A 140 -6.88 -12.70 -8.50
CA ASP A 140 -7.87 -11.64 -8.64
C ASP A 140 -7.18 -10.28 -8.51
N MET A 141 -7.63 -9.29 -9.28
CA MET A 141 -7.37 -7.88 -8.99
C MET A 141 -8.46 -7.37 -8.03
N VAL A 142 -8.06 -6.82 -6.89
CA VAL A 142 -8.99 -6.26 -5.90
C VAL A 142 -8.82 -4.76 -5.80
N ILE A 143 -9.93 -4.06 -5.59
CA ILE A 143 -9.99 -2.60 -5.46
C ILE A 143 -10.67 -2.28 -4.14
N PHE A 144 -10.00 -1.51 -3.30
CA PHE A 144 -10.52 -0.98 -2.04
C PHE A 144 -10.84 0.50 -2.20
N ASP A 145 -12.00 0.94 -1.71
CA ASP A 145 -12.20 2.36 -1.39
C ASP A 145 -11.60 2.61 -0.02
N VAL A 146 -10.67 3.56 0.07
CA VAL A 146 -9.91 3.84 1.30
C VAL A 146 -10.22 5.21 1.89
N GLU A 147 -11.22 5.92 1.36
CA GLU A 147 -11.59 7.26 1.81
C GLU A 147 -12.30 7.23 3.16
N GLY A 148 -11.72 7.92 4.14
CA GLY A 148 -12.26 8.03 5.49
C GLY A 148 -11.89 6.85 6.41
N LYS A 149 -12.38 6.94 7.64
CA LYS A 149 -12.09 5.98 8.71
C LYS A 149 -12.95 4.73 8.60
N GLY A 150 -12.31 3.57 8.70
CA GLY A 150 -12.92 2.24 8.62
C GLY A 150 -13.34 1.85 7.20
N ALA A 151 -12.92 2.59 6.18
CA ALA A 151 -13.28 2.31 4.79
C ALA A 151 -12.59 1.04 4.29
N LEU A 152 -11.31 0.86 4.61
CA LEU A 152 -10.53 -0.30 4.18
C LEU A 152 -11.07 -1.59 4.81
N GLU A 153 -11.52 -1.52 6.06
CA GLU A 153 -12.02 -2.69 6.81
C GLU A 153 -13.34 -3.23 6.26
N LYS A 154 -14.09 -2.44 5.46
CA LYS A 154 -15.31 -2.91 4.78
C LYS A 154 -14.99 -3.93 3.68
N GLY A 155 -13.73 -4.04 3.28
CA GLY A 155 -13.29 -4.93 2.22
C GLY A 155 -13.30 -4.31 0.82
N PRO A 156 -12.93 -5.09 -0.20
CA PRO A 156 -12.83 -4.60 -1.56
C PRO A 156 -14.21 -4.23 -2.11
N VAL A 157 -14.29 -3.08 -2.77
CA VAL A 157 -15.47 -2.64 -3.53
C VAL A 157 -15.60 -3.37 -4.87
N ALA A 158 -14.50 -3.95 -5.36
CA ALA A 158 -14.49 -4.84 -6.52
C ALA A 158 -13.42 -5.92 -6.38
N ARG A 159 -13.73 -7.12 -6.87
CA ARG A 159 -12.82 -8.25 -7.00
C ARG A 159 -13.01 -8.86 -8.39
N LEU A 160 -11.96 -8.77 -9.20
CA LEU A 160 -11.99 -9.05 -10.63
C LEU A 160 -11.07 -10.25 -10.93
N PRO A 161 -11.62 -11.39 -11.37
CA PRO A 161 -10.80 -12.54 -11.70
C PRO A 161 -9.94 -12.29 -12.92
N MET A 162 -8.65 -12.58 -12.81
CA MET A 162 -7.72 -12.50 -13.93
C MET A 162 -7.90 -13.71 -14.85
N PRO A 163 -7.75 -13.55 -16.17
CA PRO A 163 -7.95 -14.64 -17.13
C PRO A 163 -6.88 -15.73 -17.03
N THR A 164 -5.77 -15.46 -16.34
CA THR A 164 -4.68 -16.40 -16.06
C THR A 164 -4.15 -16.16 -14.65
N TYR A 165 -3.47 -17.17 -14.11
CA TYR A 165 -2.60 -17.02 -12.96
C TYR A 165 -1.54 -15.96 -13.23
N ILE A 166 -1.42 -14.99 -12.32
CA ILE A 166 -0.33 -14.02 -12.29
C ILE A 166 0.53 -14.38 -11.07
N PRO A 167 1.80 -14.77 -11.26
CA PRO A 167 2.70 -15.04 -10.16
C PRO A 167 2.88 -13.80 -9.26
N PRO A 168 3.19 -13.97 -7.96
CA PRO A 168 3.50 -12.85 -7.08
C PRO A 168 4.54 -11.92 -7.70
N GLY A 169 4.12 -10.69 -7.97
CA GLY A 169 4.97 -9.64 -8.51
C GLY A 169 5.77 -8.92 -7.42
N LEU A 170 6.59 -7.97 -7.87
CA LEU A 170 7.22 -6.98 -6.99
C LEU A 170 6.49 -5.66 -7.16
N HIS A 171 7.11 -4.72 -7.87
CA HIS A 171 6.65 -3.35 -7.88
C HIS A 171 5.72 -3.03 -9.04
N GLY A 172 4.79 -2.11 -8.81
CA GLY A 172 3.90 -1.53 -9.79
C GLY A 172 3.76 -0.02 -9.60
N THR A 173 3.06 0.62 -10.52
CA THR A 173 2.72 2.05 -10.39
C THR A 173 1.41 2.34 -11.11
N PHE A 174 0.69 3.33 -10.60
CA PHE A 174 -0.46 3.90 -11.27
C PHE A 174 -0.08 5.24 -11.90
N VAL A 175 -0.47 5.42 -13.16
CA VAL A 175 -0.29 6.67 -13.89
C VAL A 175 -1.65 7.13 -14.39
N ASP A 176 -2.11 8.27 -13.90
CA ASP A 176 -3.38 8.84 -14.32
C ASP A 176 -3.38 9.19 -15.81
N GLY A 177 -4.49 8.89 -16.48
CA GLY A 177 -4.66 9.13 -17.92
C GLY A 177 -3.79 8.29 -18.86
N LEU A 178 -2.89 7.43 -18.36
CA LEU A 178 -2.09 6.57 -19.22
C LEU A 178 -2.96 5.42 -19.74
N THR A 179 -3.27 5.49 -21.03
CA THR A 179 -3.95 4.42 -21.75
C THR A 179 -3.04 3.92 -22.86
N PHE A 180 -2.93 2.60 -23.00
CA PHE A 180 -2.22 1.98 -24.12
C PHE A 180 -3.22 1.73 -25.25
N ASP A 181 -2.83 2.00 -26.49
CA ASP A 181 -3.64 1.60 -27.64
C ASP A 181 -3.53 0.08 -27.83
N MET A 182 -4.47 -0.65 -27.23
CA MET A 182 -4.50 -2.11 -27.32
C MET A 182 -4.85 -2.62 -28.73
N ARG A 183 -5.34 -1.76 -29.63
CA ARG A 183 -5.73 -2.16 -31.00
C ARG A 183 -4.52 -2.54 -31.85
N GLY A 184 -3.33 -2.04 -31.53
CA GLY A 184 -2.08 -2.42 -32.19
C GLY A 184 -1.41 -3.68 -31.63
N LEU A 185 -1.93 -4.25 -30.54
CA LEU A 185 -1.39 -5.44 -29.87
C LEU A 185 -2.24 -6.69 -30.11
N ALA A 186 -3.39 -6.56 -30.78
CA ALA A 186 -4.12 -7.71 -31.29
C ALA A 186 -3.22 -8.38 -32.35
N MET A 187 -2.55 -9.45 -31.96
CA MET A 187 -1.93 -10.38 -32.91
C MET A 187 -3.04 -10.83 -33.85
N GLU A 188 -2.87 -10.66 -35.16
CA GLU A 188 -3.77 -11.24 -36.16
C GLU A 188 -3.92 -12.74 -35.86
N GLU A 189 -5.17 -13.20 -35.69
CA GLU A 189 -5.51 -14.63 -35.54
C GLU A 189 -5.16 -15.43 -36.79
#